data_AF-A0A749V5M8-F1
#
_entry.id   AF-A0A749V5M8-F1
#
_cell.length_a   1.000
_cell.length_b   1.000
_cell.length_c   1.000
_cell.angle_alpha   90.00
_cell.angle_beta   90.00
_cell.angle_gamma   90.00
#
_symmetry.space_group_name_H-M   'P 1'
#
loop_
_entity.id
_entity.type
_entity.pdbx_description
1 polymer ?
#
loop_
_entity_poly.entity_id
_entity_poly.type
_entity_poly.pdbx_seq_one_letter_code
_entity_poly.pdbx_strand_id
1 'polypeptide(L)'
;MEIKLVKYWKVELFEEPKVTASVINGILPIEERRPFLTGYSNTQFDLRKAVINGEEFITLCCDPSSLQTRSVRISRIHEFKCTPIYESDDTFQEAAKPLMKWLVENVHPHHQAIVTSSHAELLESQIVAKTDEFLKG
;
A
#
# COMPACT_ATOMS: atom_id res chain seq x y z
N MET A 1 11.93 -19.55 -7.33
CA MET A 1 11.70 -18.38 -6.48
C MET A 1 11.60 -17.19 -7.42
N GLU A 2 10.38 -16.71 -7.65
CA GLU A 2 10.12 -15.67 -8.64
C GLU A 2 10.45 -14.31 -8.02
N ILE A 3 11.36 -13.57 -8.65
CA ILE A 3 11.72 -12.23 -8.19
C ILE A 3 10.58 -11.31 -8.65
N LYS A 4 9.70 -10.92 -7.73
CA LYS A 4 8.67 -9.91 -8.03
C LYS A 4 9.37 -8.62 -8.43
N LEU A 5 9.26 -8.26 -9.71
CA LEU A 5 9.85 -7.03 -10.24
C LEU A 5 9.14 -5.82 -9.61
N VAL A 6 9.93 -4.90 -9.08
CA VAL A 6 9.40 -3.62 -8.59
C VAL A 6 8.97 -2.82 -9.82
N LYS A 7 7.68 -2.51 -9.93
CA LYS A 7 7.09 -1.75 -11.04
C LYS A 7 7.43 -0.27 -10.90
N TYR A 8 7.28 0.29 -9.69
CA TYR A 8 7.67 1.65 -9.33
C TYR A 8 7.76 1.81 -7.81
N TRP A 9 8.23 2.96 -7.34
CA TRP A 9 8.32 3.33 -5.94
C TRP A 9 7.30 4.42 -5.62
N LYS A 10 6.47 4.20 -4.59
CA LYS A 10 5.68 5.26 -3.98
C LYS A 10 6.58 6.06 -3.04
N VAL A 11 6.64 7.37 -3.24
CA VAL A 11 7.45 8.30 -2.46
C VAL A 11 6.54 9.27 -1.72
N GLU A 12 6.57 9.22 -0.39
CA GLU A 12 5.80 10.07 0.50
C GLU A 12 6.75 11.06 1.20
N LEU A 13 6.51 12.36 1.07
CA LEU A 13 7.33 13.42 1.63
C LEU A 13 6.63 14.09 2.82
N PHE A 14 7.36 14.34 3.88
CA PHE A 14 6.86 14.91 5.13
C PHE A 14 7.61 16.20 5.48
N GLU A 15 6.86 17.23 5.88
CA GLU A 15 7.43 18.45 6.47
C GLU A 15 7.75 18.19 7.94
N GLU A 16 8.56 19.05 8.54
CA GLU A 16 8.89 19.01 9.97
C GLU A 16 7.62 18.89 10.83
N PRO A 17 7.61 18.01 11.85
CA PRO A 17 6.41 17.80 12.64
C PRO A 17 6.10 19.08 13.42
N LYS A 18 4.91 19.65 13.19
CA LYS A 18 4.42 20.78 13.97
C LYS A 18 4.04 20.25 15.33
N VAL A 19 4.85 20.55 16.35
CA VAL A 19 4.47 20.27 17.74
C VAL A 19 3.30 21.18 18.07
N THR A 20 2.07 20.67 17.95
CA THR A 20 0.88 21.35 18.46
C THR A 20 0.86 21.17 19.97
N ALA A 21 1.57 22.04 20.68
CA ALA A 21 1.47 22.13 22.13
C ALA A 21 0.08 22.67 22.52
N SER A 22 -0.94 21.80 22.52
CA SER A 22 -2.17 22.03 23.26
C SER A 22 -2.09 21.21 24.54
N VAL A 23 -1.55 21.82 25.59
CA VAL A 23 -1.30 21.19 26.91
C VAL A 23 -2.60 21.07 27.74
N ILE A 24 -3.79 21.25 27.14
CA ILE A 24 -4.99 21.46 27.97
C ILE A 24 -5.60 20.16 28.54
N ASN A 25 -5.33 18.94 28.02
CA ASN A 25 -6.03 17.74 28.53
C ASN A 25 -5.25 16.41 28.60
N GLY A 26 -3.91 16.41 28.64
CA GLY A 26 -3.13 15.22 29.04
C GLY A 26 -3.21 13.97 28.14
N ILE A 27 -3.87 14.04 26.98
CA ILE A 27 -3.87 13.00 25.94
C ILE A 27 -3.32 13.67 24.68
N LEU A 28 -2.12 13.26 24.26
CA LEU A 28 -1.60 13.62 22.95
C LEU A 28 -2.46 12.92 21.89
N PRO A 29 -3.18 13.64 21.00
CA PRO A 29 -3.66 13.01 19.80
C PRO A 29 -2.42 12.62 19.00
N ILE A 30 -2.20 11.32 18.80
CA ILE A 30 -1.27 10.85 17.77
C ILE A 30 -1.95 11.21 16.44
N GLU A 31 -1.77 12.46 16.00
CA GLU A 31 -2.14 12.82 14.64
C GLU A 31 -1.23 12.00 13.72
N GLU A 32 -1.83 11.06 12.97
CA GLU A 32 -1.12 10.35 11.93
C GLU A 32 -0.51 11.38 10.97
N ARG A 33 0.81 11.52 11.03
CA ARG A 33 1.56 12.50 10.24
C ARG A 33 1.30 12.23 8.77
N ARG A 34 0.56 13.13 8.11
CA ARG A 34 0.22 13.00 6.69
C ARG A 34 1.36 13.55 5.82
N PRO A 35 1.69 12.88 4.70
CA PRO A 35 2.64 13.45 3.75
C PRO A 35 2.03 14.71 3.12
N PHE A 36 2.86 15.74 2.94
CA PHE A 36 2.42 16.93 2.20
C PHE A 36 2.45 16.72 0.69
N LEU A 37 3.19 15.71 0.22
CA LEU A 37 3.23 15.26 -1.16
C LEU A 37 3.44 13.75 -1.22
N THR A 38 2.61 13.09 -2.01
CA THR A 38 2.80 11.70 -2.44
C THR A 38 3.05 11.72 -3.95
N GLY A 39 4.12 11.09 -4.38
CA GLY A 39 4.46 10.91 -5.79
C GLY A 39 5.06 9.54 -6.06
N TYR A 40 5.50 9.33 -7.30
CA TYR A 40 6.00 8.04 -7.77
C TYR A 40 7.32 8.21 -8.53
N SER A 41 8.17 7.19 -8.45
CA SER A 41 9.46 7.11 -9.13
C SER A 41 9.66 5.73 -9.75
N ASN A 42 10.15 5.66 -10.99
CA ASN A 42 10.45 4.39 -11.66
C ASN A 42 11.75 3.74 -11.16
N THR A 43 12.60 4.51 -10.49
CA THR A 43 13.84 4.05 -9.89
C THR A 43 13.78 4.20 -8.38
N GLN A 44 14.67 3.51 -7.66
CA GLN A 44 14.81 3.68 -6.23
C GLN A 44 15.15 5.15 -5.95
N PHE A 45 14.22 5.84 -5.29
CA PHE A 45 14.35 7.25 -4.97
C PHE A 45 15.43 7.44 -3.90
N ASP A 46 16.45 8.25 -4.22
CA ASP A 46 17.54 8.58 -3.30
C ASP A 46 17.71 10.10 -3.19
N LEU A 47 17.18 10.65 -2.09
CA LEU A 47 17.30 12.08 -1.78
C LEU A 47 18.75 12.50 -1.52
N ARG A 48 19.61 11.60 -1.02
CA ARG A 48 21.01 11.94 -0.67
C ARG A 48 21.81 12.28 -1.91
N LYS A 49 21.58 11.53 -2.99
CA LYS A 49 22.22 11.78 -4.28
C LYS A 49 21.90 13.18 -4.80
N ALA A 50 20.64 13.60 -4.72
CA ALA A 50 20.21 14.94 -5.11
C ALA A 50 20.90 16.03 -4.27
N VAL A 51 21.01 15.84 -2.95
CA VAL A 51 21.73 16.77 -2.06
C VAL A 51 23.22 16.85 -2.40
N ILE A 52 23.88 15.71 -2.64
CA ILE A 52 25.31 15.66 -3.01
C ILE A 52 25.56 16.38 -4.34
N ASN A 53 24.64 16.24 -5.29
CA ASN A 53 24.72 16.93 -6.58
C ASN A 53 24.43 18.44 -6.49
N GLY A 54 24.02 18.95 -5.32
CA GLY A 54 23.64 20.35 -5.14
C GLY A 54 22.29 20.70 -5.79
N GLU A 55 21.41 19.72 -5.97
CA GLU A 55 20.07 19.96 -6.52
C GLU A 55 19.22 20.73 -5.51
N GLU A 56 18.47 21.73 -5.96
CA GLU A 56 17.59 22.53 -5.11
C GLU A 56 16.17 21.94 -5.03
N PHE A 57 15.77 21.20 -6.07
CA PHE A 57 14.44 20.62 -6.23
C PHE A 57 14.55 19.14 -6.60
N ILE A 58 13.59 18.35 -6.13
CA ILE A 58 13.30 17.01 -6.64
C ILE A 58 12.02 17.03 -7.48
N THR A 59 11.91 16.11 -8.43
CA THR A 59 10.73 15.95 -9.28
C THR A 59 10.18 14.53 -9.15
N LEU A 60 8.89 14.41 -8.88
CA LEU A 60 8.19 13.13 -8.74
C LEU A 60 6.99 13.07 -9.70
N CYS A 61 6.65 11.88 -10.19
CA CYS A 61 5.42 11.68 -10.96
C CYS A 61 4.20 11.77 -10.03
N CYS A 62 3.14 12.44 -10.47
CA CYS A 62 1.87 12.55 -9.72
C CYS A 62 1.06 11.25 -9.77
N ASP A 63 1.20 10.49 -10.86
CA ASP A 63 0.51 9.23 -11.10
C ASP A 63 1.47 8.27 -11.83
N PRO A 64 1.51 6.97 -11.48
CA PRO A 64 2.43 6.01 -12.08
C PRO A 64 2.18 5.73 -13.57
N SER A 65 0.99 6.02 -14.07
CA SER A 65 0.59 5.86 -15.48
C SER A 65 0.61 7.17 -16.28
N SER A 66 0.88 8.29 -15.62
CA SER A 66 0.87 9.63 -16.22
C SER A 66 2.28 10.21 -16.33
N LEU A 67 2.48 11.06 -17.34
CA LEU A 67 3.68 11.89 -17.48
C LEU A 67 3.63 13.16 -16.62
N GLN A 68 2.55 13.37 -15.85
CA GLN A 68 2.43 14.53 -15.00
C GLN A 68 3.44 14.45 -13.85
N THR A 69 4.29 15.48 -13.75
CA THR A 69 5.30 15.59 -12.71
C THR A 69 5.09 16.81 -11.83
N ARG A 70 5.57 16.74 -10.59
CA ARG A 70 5.59 17.86 -9.64
C ARG A 70 6.96 18.00 -9.02
N SER A 71 7.46 19.24 -8.98
CA SER A 71 8.74 19.57 -8.35
C SER A 71 8.55 20.14 -6.95
N VAL A 72 9.43 19.75 -6.03
CA VAL A 72 9.41 20.14 -4.62
C VAL A 72 10.81 20.57 -4.21
N ARG A 73 10.92 21.70 -3.49
CA ARG A 73 12.19 22.11 -2.88
C ARG A 73 12.66 21.09 -1.87
N ILE A 74 13.93 20.68 -1.97
CA ILE A 74 14.55 19.75 -1.02
C ILE A 74 14.48 20.31 0.42
N SER A 75 14.63 21.63 0.57
CA SER A 75 14.61 22.30 1.88
C SER A 75 13.29 22.14 2.66
N ARG A 76 12.20 21.72 2.01
CA ARG A 76 10.90 21.47 2.69
C ARG A 76 10.77 20.05 3.21
N ILE A 77 11.63 19.14 2.77
CA ILE A 77 11.55 17.73 3.07
C ILE A 77 12.33 17.48 4.35
N HIS A 78 11.61 17.18 5.42
CA HIS A 78 12.21 16.76 6.67
C HIS A 78 12.42 15.24 6.70
N GLU A 79 11.44 14.51 6.18
CA GLU A 79 11.44 13.05 6.15
C GLU A 79 10.79 12.56 4.86
N PHE A 80 11.20 11.39 4.39
CA PHE A 80 10.57 10.73 3.25
C PHE A 80 10.45 9.23 3.49
N LYS A 81 9.41 8.62 2.93
CA LYS A 81 9.16 7.18 2.95
C LYS A 81 9.05 6.67 1.53
N CYS A 82 9.79 5.61 1.23
CA CYS A 82 9.75 4.92 -0.05
C CYS A 82 9.17 3.52 0.12
N THR A 83 8.07 3.23 -0.58
CA THR A 83 7.43 1.92 -0.58
C THR A 83 7.52 1.33 -1.98
N PRO A 84 8.16 0.15 -2.17
CA PRO A 84 8.18 -0.51 -3.47
C PRO A 84 6.77 -0.99 -3.81
N ILE A 85 6.31 -0.64 -5.02
CA ILE A 85 5.08 -1.16 -5.60
C ILE A 85 5.48 -2.19 -6.63
N TYR A 86 5.14 -3.44 -6.33
CA TYR A 86 5.36 -4.55 -7.23
C TYR A 86 4.31 -4.55 -8.32
N GLU A 87 4.64 -5.16 -9.45
CA GLU A 87 3.62 -5.52 -10.41
C GLU A 87 2.61 -6.44 -9.70
N SER A 88 1.36 -6.02 -9.64
CA SER A 88 0.27 -6.90 -9.24
C SER A 88 0.07 -7.90 -10.36
N ASP A 89 -0.02 -9.19 -10.02
CA ASP A 89 -0.63 -10.18 -10.91
C ASP A 89 -2.13 -9.86 -11.01
N ASP A 90 -2.46 -8.79 -11.73
CA ASP A 90 -3.83 -8.45 -12.11
C ASP A 90 -4.47 -9.64 -12.84
N THR A 91 -3.64 -10.50 -13.46
CA THR A 91 -4.02 -11.77 -14.08
C THR A 91 -4.83 -12.67 -13.14
N PHE A 92 -4.41 -12.84 -11.89
CA PHE A 92 -5.17 -13.64 -10.92
C PHE A 92 -6.47 -12.94 -10.51
N GLN A 93 -6.41 -11.62 -10.27
CA GLN A 93 -7.60 -10.86 -9.87
C GLN A 93 -8.66 -10.87 -10.97
N GLU A 94 -8.28 -10.62 -12.23
CA GLU A 94 -9.16 -10.71 -13.38
C GLU A 94 -9.70 -12.14 -13.58
N ALA A 95 -8.88 -13.18 -13.37
CA ALA A 95 -9.32 -14.57 -13.43
C ALA A 95 -10.29 -14.94 -12.29
N ALA A 96 -10.16 -14.34 -11.11
CA ALA A 96 -11.02 -14.58 -9.95
C ALA A 96 -12.37 -13.85 -10.03
N LYS A 97 -12.45 -12.68 -10.68
CA LYS A 97 -13.67 -11.85 -10.77
C LYS A 97 -14.91 -12.61 -11.28
N PRO A 98 -14.84 -13.43 -12.36
CA PRO A 98 -15.99 -14.20 -12.82
C PRO A 98 -16.53 -15.16 -11.75
N LEU A 99 -15.65 -15.83 -10.99
CA LEU A 99 -16.05 -16.72 -9.91
C LEU A 99 -16.70 -15.94 -8.76
N MET A 100 -16.12 -14.79 -8.38
CA MET A 100 -16.71 -13.91 -7.35
C MET A 100 -18.12 -13.45 -7.74
N LYS A 101 -18.31 -13.05 -9.00
CA LYS A 101 -19.61 -12.66 -9.54
C LYS A 101 -20.61 -13.82 -9.46
N TRP A 102 -20.21 -15.01 -9.90
CA TRP A 102 -21.05 -16.20 -9.84
C TRP A 102 -21.49 -16.51 -8.39
N LEU A 103 -20.58 -16.40 -7.42
CA LEU A 103 -20.92 -16.61 -6.00
C LEU A 103 -21.99 -15.64 -5.52
N VAL A 104 -21.85 -14.34 -5.81
CA VAL A 104 -22.83 -13.31 -5.42
C VAL A 104 -24.20 -13.55 -6.05
N GLU A 105 -24.23 -14.03 -7.30
CA GLU A 105 -25.47 -14.22 -8.06
C GLU A 105 -26.19 -15.54 -7.74
N ASN A 106 -25.47 -16.57 -7.27
CA ASN A 106 -26.02 -17.93 -7.19
C ASN A 106 -26.07 -18.51 -5.77
N VAL A 107 -25.32 -17.96 -4.81
CA VAL A 107 -25.27 -18.50 -3.45
C VAL A 107 -25.36 -17.40 -2.39
N HIS A 108 -25.72 -17.77 -1.15
CA HIS A 108 -25.77 -16.82 -0.04
C HIS A 108 -24.36 -16.54 0.54
N PRO A 109 -24.16 -15.42 1.26
CA PRO A 109 -22.84 -14.94 1.68
C PRO A 109 -22.00 -15.86 2.60
N HIS A 110 -22.54 -16.98 3.07
CA HIS A 110 -21.81 -17.94 3.92
C HIS A 110 -21.17 -19.08 3.13
N HIS A 111 -21.18 -18.98 1.80
CA HIS A 111 -20.48 -19.90 0.92
C HIS A 111 -19.02 -19.46 0.72
N GLN A 112 -18.13 -20.45 0.67
CA GLN A 112 -16.73 -20.30 0.32
C GLN A 112 -16.39 -21.20 -0.86
N ALA A 113 -15.61 -20.68 -1.82
CA ALA A 113 -15.04 -21.49 -2.89
C ALA A 113 -13.53 -21.71 -2.64
N ILE A 114 -13.05 -22.94 -2.79
CA ILE A 114 -11.63 -23.29 -2.78
C ILE A 114 -11.27 -23.81 -4.16
N VAL A 115 -10.28 -23.20 -4.81
CA VAL A 115 -9.87 -23.53 -6.17
C VAL A 115 -8.41 -23.95 -6.18
N THR A 116 -8.13 -25.09 -6.78
CA THR A 116 -6.79 -25.61 -7.06
C THR A 116 -6.56 -25.65 -8.57
N SER A 117 -5.37 -26.08 -9.00
CA SER A 117 -5.06 -26.24 -10.42
C SER A 117 -5.87 -27.33 -11.14
N SER A 118 -6.57 -28.20 -10.41
CA SER A 118 -7.29 -29.35 -10.97
C SER A 118 -8.73 -29.51 -10.49
N HIS A 119 -9.13 -28.85 -9.40
CA HIS A 119 -10.44 -29.01 -8.78
C HIS A 119 -10.93 -27.68 -8.19
N ALA A 120 -12.26 -27.52 -8.11
CA ALA A 120 -12.92 -26.42 -7.42
C ALA A 120 -14.01 -26.97 -6.49
N GLU A 121 -14.00 -26.53 -5.24
CA GLU A 121 -14.94 -26.93 -4.19
C GLU A 121 -15.76 -25.73 -3.75
N LEU A 122 -17.05 -25.96 -3.47
CA LEU A 122 -17.97 -24.98 -2.91
C LEU A 122 -18.47 -25.50 -1.56
N LEU A 123 -18.24 -24.72 -0.51
CA LEU A 123 -18.47 -25.09 0.87
C LEU A 123 -19.48 -24.12 1.49
N GLU A 124 -20.44 -24.64 2.24
CA GLU A 124 -21.36 -23.85 3.06
C GLU A 124 -21.02 -24.04 4.54
N SER A 125 -20.78 -22.93 5.24
CA SER A 125 -20.54 -22.98 6.68
C SER A 125 -21.83 -22.82 7.46
N GLN A 126 -22.14 -23.79 8.34
CA GLN A 126 -23.30 -23.70 9.24
C GLN A 126 -22.96 -23.11 10.61
N ILE A 127 -21.84 -23.52 11.23
CA ILE A 127 -21.40 -23.04 12.55
C ILE A 127 -19.88 -22.95 12.56
N VAL A 128 -19.34 -21.82 13.03
CA VAL A 128 -17.89 -21.61 13.21
C VAL A 128 -17.62 -21.28 14.67
N ALA A 129 -16.77 -22.07 15.33
CA ALA A 129 -16.28 -21.81 16.67
C ALA A 129 -14.75 -21.75 16.64
N LYS A 130 -14.17 -20.62 17.06
CA LYS A 130 -12.71 -20.45 17.18
C LYS A 130 -12.31 -20.64 18.64
N THR A 131 -11.34 -21.51 18.92
CA THR A 131 -10.76 -21.67 20.26
C THR A 131 -9.27 -21.97 20.19
N ASP A 132 -8.51 -21.31 21.06
CA ASP A 132 -7.08 -21.54 21.24
C ASP A 132 -6.81 -22.35 22.53
N GLU A 133 -7.86 -22.73 23.28
CA GLU A 133 -7.80 -23.40 24.59
C GLU A 133 -6.98 -24.69 24.57
N PHE A 134 -6.93 -25.37 23.42
CA PHE A 134 -6.28 -26.67 23.26
C PHE A 134 -4.96 -26.62 22.48
N LEU A 135 -4.52 -25.43 22.06
CA LEU A 135 -3.26 -25.29 21.32
C LEU A 135 -2.09 -25.41 22.31
N LYS A 136 -1.36 -26.54 22.25
CA LYS A 136 -0.07 -26.68 22.93
C LYS A 136 1.01 -26.03 22.07
N GLY A 137 1.65 -25.01 22.63
CA GLY A 137 2.84 -24.36 22.05
C GLY A 137 4.07 -25.24 22.06
#